data_AF-A0A3L6FSV1-F1
#
_entry.id   AF-A0A3L6FSV1-F1
#
_cell.length_a   1.000
_cell.length_b   1.000
_cell.length_c   1.000
_cell.angle_alpha   90.00
_cell.angle_beta   90.00
_cell.angle_gamma   90.00
#
_symmetry.space_group_name_H-M   'P 1'
#
loop_
_entity.id
_entity.type
_entity.pdbx_description
1 polymer ?
#
loop_
_entity_poly.entity_id
_entity_poly.type
_entity_poly.pdbx_seq_one_letter_code
_entity_poly.pdbx_strand_id
1 'polypeptide(L)'
;MAIVAVLVAPTASYVGPRRRWRAAAASSSAASGVDLKALQAAIDKKSSDDVRQALDQLRESGWAKRWGSQPYVSRRTTSLRELTTLGIKNAENLAIPSVRNDAAFLFTVVGTTGFLAVLAGQLPGDWGFFVPYLIGSISLIVLAVGSVAPGLLQAAIGAFSTVFPDYQERIARHEAAHFLVAYLIGLPILGYSLDIGKEHVNLIDEQLQKLIYSGQLDGKELDRLAVVSMAGLAAEGLEYDKVVGQSADLFTLQRFINRTKPQLSKDQQQNLTRWAVLFAASLLKNNKAAHEALMSAMSQKASVLGCIEAIENAS
;
A
#
# COMPACT_ATOMS: atom_id res chain seq x y z
N MET A 1 -34.22 38.04 6.02
CA MET A 1 -35.44 37.90 5.22
C MET A 1 -35.00 37.51 3.81
N ALA A 2 -35.48 36.50 3.11
CA ALA A 2 -36.44 35.40 3.32
C ALA A 2 -36.10 34.42 2.16
N ILE A 3 -35.83 33.14 2.42
CA ILE A 3 -36.76 31.99 2.30
C ILE A 3 -36.91 31.44 0.85
N VAL A 4 -36.31 30.24 0.66
CA VAL A 4 -36.85 28.96 0.13
C VAL A 4 -37.42 28.84 -1.29
N ALA A 5 -36.89 27.84 -2.05
CA ALA A 5 -37.60 26.68 -2.64
C ALA A 5 -36.66 25.94 -3.62
N VAL A 6 -35.93 24.88 -3.23
CA VAL A 6 -36.31 23.45 -3.25
C VAL A 6 -37.35 23.09 -4.33
N LEU A 7 -36.90 22.41 -5.39
CA LEU A 7 -37.75 21.59 -6.24
C LEU A 7 -37.25 20.14 -6.18
N VAL A 8 -38.01 19.31 -5.46
CA VAL A 8 -37.92 17.85 -5.45
C VAL A 8 -38.89 17.33 -6.52
N ALA A 9 -38.42 16.49 -7.45
CA ALA A 9 -39.27 15.72 -8.35
C ALA A 9 -39.32 14.25 -7.86
N PRO A 10 -40.46 13.55 -8.05
CA PRO A 10 -40.76 12.30 -7.36
C PRO A 10 -40.18 11.06 -8.05
N THR A 11 -40.08 10.03 -7.22
CA THR A 11 -39.52 8.69 -7.39
C THR A 11 -40.21 7.82 -8.44
N ALA A 12 -39.41 7.06 -9.20
CA ALA A 12 -39.82 5.76 -9.73
C ALA A 12 -38.81 4.70 -9.24
N SER A 13 -39.15 4.02 -8.14
CA SER A 13 -38.35 2.92 -7.60
C SER A 13 -38.68 1.64 -8.37
N TYR A 14 -37.78 1.24 -9.28
CA TYR A 14 -37.85 -0.07 -9.93
C TYR A 14 -37.40 -1.14 -8.93
N VAL A 15 -38.34 -1.93 -8.39
CA VAL A 15 -38.06 -3.05 -7.49
C VAL A 15 -37.79 -4.30 -8.32
N GLY A 16 -36.53 -4.51 -8.67
CA GLY A 16 -36.05 -5.79 -9.18
C GLY A 16 -36.01 -6.86 -8.08
N PRO A 17 -36.09 -8.16 -8.41
CA PRO A 17 -36.16 -9.23 -7.42
C PRO A 17 -34.89 -9.25 -6.56
N ARG A 18 -35.05 -8.94 -5.27
CA ARG A 18 -34.01 -9.11 -4.25
C ARG A 18 -33.66 -10.59 -4.15
N ARG A 19 -32.57 -11.01 -4.81
CA ARG A 19 -31.84 -12.21 -4.42
C ARG A 19 -31.39 -12.02 -2.98
N ARG A 20 -32.16 -12.57 -2.04
CA ARG A 20 -31.72 -12.83 -0.67
C ARG A 20 -30.53 -13.79 -0.76
N TRP A 21 -29.35 -13.23 -0.89
CA TRP A 21 -28.17 -13.90 -0.38
C TRP A 21 -28.42 -14.05 1.12
N ARG A 22 -28.81 -15.25 1.53
CA ARG A 22 -28.68 -15.65 2.92
C ARG A 22 -27.20 -15.40 3.22
N ALA A 23 -26.92 -14.46 4.10
CA ALA A 23 -25.68 -14.45 4.83
C ALA A 23 -25.64 -15.81 5.54
N ALA A 24 -24.98 -16.78 4.92
CA ALA A 24 -24.39 -17.84 5.68
C ALA A 24 -23.41 -17.10 6.58
N ALA A 25 -23.81 -16.91 7.84
CA ALA A 25 -22.85 -16.72 8.90
C ALA A 25 -21.90 -17.90 8.74
N ALA A 26 -20.76 -17.65 8.09
CA ALA A 26 -19.64 -18.55 8.13
C ALA A 26 -19.34 -18.66 9.61
N SER A 27 -19.78 -19.76 10.21
CA SER A 27 -19.42 -20.17 11.53
C SER A 27 -17.90 -20.19 11.55
N SER A 28 -17.35 -19.12 12.11
CA SER A 28 -15.96 -19.00 12.50
C SER A 28 -15.60 -20.27 13.25
N SER A 29 -14.82 -21.14 12.62
CA SER A 29 -14.02 -22.10 13.36
C SER A 29 -12.74 -21.39 13.83
N ALA A 30 -12.88 -20.22 14.46
CA ALA A 30 -11.85 -19.75 15.36
C ALA A 30 -11.70 -20.85 16.41
N ALA A 31 -10.47 -21.31 16.63
CA ALA A 31 -10.14 -22.18 17.74
C ALA A 31 -10.72 -21.55 19.02
N SER A 32 -11.83 -22.10 19.50
CA SER A 32 -12.63 -21.56 20.59
C SER A 32 -11.85 -21.73 21.89
N GLY A 33 -11.17 -20.67 22.35
CA GLY A 33 -10.53 -20.66 23.66
C GLY A 33 -9.27 -19.79 23.83
N VAL A 34 -8.78 -19.12 22.78
CA VAL A 34 -7.56 -18.31 22.87
C VAL A 34 -7.89 -16.86 23.26
N ASP A 35 -7.34 -16.37 24.37
CA ASP A 35 -7.55 -15.00 24.85
C ASP A 35 -6.66 -14.00 24.09
N LEU A 36 -7.26 -13.29 23.14
CA LEU A 36 -6.59 -12.26 22.33
C LEU A 36 -6.53 -10.88 23.01
N LYS A 37 -7.08 -10.73 24.24
CA LYS A 37 -7.09 -9.43 24.94
C LYS A 37 -5.69 -8.90 25.22
N ALA A 38 -4.74 -9.79 25.53
CA ALA A 38 -3.35 -9.40 25.76
C ALA A 38 -2.73 -8.76 24.50
N LEU A 39 -2.97 -9.38 23.33
CA LEU A 39 -2.52 -8.86 22.04
C LEU A 39 -3.21 -7.53 21.71
N GLN A 40 -4.53 -7.44 21.90
CA GLN A 40 -5.27 -6.19 21.67
C GLN A 40 -4.74 -5.06 22.56
N ALA A 41 -4.54 -5.32 23.85
CA ALA A 41 -4.01 -4.33 24.78
C ALA A 41 -2.59 -3.87 24.41
N ALA A 42 -1.74 -4.77 23.90
CA ALA A 42 -0.41 -4.44 23.42
C ALA A 42 -0.43 -3.55 22.16
N ILE A 43 -1.33 -3.87 21.22
CA ILE A 43 -1.56 -3.05 20.00
C ILE A 43 -2.06 -1.65 20.38
N ASP A 44 -3.02 -1.55 21.31
CA ASP A 44 -3.58 -0.26 21.75
C ASP A 44 -2.54 0.62 22.46
N LYS A 45 -1.63 0.00 23.22
CA LYS A 45 -0.48 0.67 23.84
C LYS A 45 0.61 1.06 22.83
N LYS A 46 0.56 0.54 21.60
CA LYS A 46 1.59 0.69 20.56
C LYS A 46 2.98 0.25 21.04
N SER A 47 3.03 -0.79 21.87
CA SER A 47 4.27 -1.34 22.43
C SER A 47 4.74 -2.52 21.57
N SER A 48 5.89 -2.37 20.91
CA SER A 48 6.41 -3.38 19.97
C SER A 48 6.85 -4.65 20.69
N ASP A 49 7.58 -4.52 21.80
CA ASP A 49 7.99 -5.65 22.64
C ASP A 49 6.78 -6.43 23.20
N ASP A 50 5.74 -5.72 23.67
CA ASP A 50 4.53 -6.37 24.19
C ASP A 50 3.76 -7.11 23.08
N VAL A 51 3.64 -6.51 21.88
CA VAL A 51 2.97 -7.15 20.74
C VAL A 51 3.72 -8.41 20.32
N ARG A 52 5.05 -8.33 20.26
CA ARG A 52 5.90 -9.48 19.95
C ARG A 52 5.75 -10.59 20.98
N GLN A 53 5.82 -10.25 22.26
CA GLN A 53 5.69 -11.24 23.35
C GLN A 53 4.32 -11.91 23.32
N ALA A 54 3.25 -11.16 23.11
CA ALA A 54 1.90 -11.71 22.99
C ALA A 54 1.77 -12.65 21.77
N LEU A 55 2.33 -12.28 20.61
CA LEU A 55 2.30 -13.13 19.41
C LEU A 55 3.18 -14.38 19.57
N ASP A 56 4.32 -14.29 20.25
CA ASP A 56 5.17 -15.44 20.54
C ASP A 56 4.44 -16.44 21.47
N GLN A 57 3.72 -15.96 22.49
CA GLN A 57 2.87 -16.80 23.35
C GLN A 57 1.73 -17.46 22.57
N LEU A 58 1.07 -16.72 21.67
CA LEU A 58 0.00 -17.24 20.82
C LEU A 58 0.51 -18.25 19.79
N ARG A 59 1.77 -18.14 19.37
CA ARG A 59 2.44 -19.13 18.53
C ARG A 59 2.73 -20.40 19.32
N GLU A 60 3.22 -20.29 20.56
CA GLU A 60 3.43 -21.44 21.46
C GLU A 60 2.12 -22.18 21.77
N SER A 61 1.00 -21.46 21.90
CA SER A 61 -0.32 -22.05 22.05
C SER A 61 -0.90 -22.64 20.75
N GLY A 62 -0.17 -22.54 19.63
CA GLY A 62 -0.55 -23.09 18.33
C GLY A 62 -1.62 -22.29 17.57
N TRP A 63 -1.94 -21.07 18.02
CA TRP A 63 -2.90 -20.19 17.34
C TRP A 63 -2.24 -19.37 16.23
N ALA A 64 -1.16 -18.65 16.54
CA ALA A 64 -0.42 -17.82 15.57
C ALA A 64 0.62 -18.66 14.81
N LYS A 65 0.17 -19.58 13.96
CA LYS A 65 1.06 -20.54 13.26
C LYS A 65 1.94 -19.86 12.22
N ARG A 66 1.41 -18.81 11.57
CA ARG A 66 2.12 -18.09 10.50
C ARG A 66 3.07 -17.03 11.05
N TRP A 67 2.83 -16.54 12.27
CA TRP A 67 3.70 -15.59 12.96
C TRP A 67 5.14 -16.10 13.06
N GLY A 68 6.09 -15.36 12.50
CA GLY A 68 7.51 -15.72 12.57
C GLY A 68 7.81 -17.11 12.00
N SER A 69 7.00 -17.61 11.06
CA SER A 69 7.19 -18.90 10.38
C SER A 69 8.36 -18.87 9.39
N GLN A 70 8.80 -17.67 8.99
CA GLN A 70 9.93 -17.43 8.08
C GLN A 70 10.98 -16.53 8.75
N PRO A 71 11.56 -16.92 9.91
CA PRO A 71 12.47 -16.05 10.66
C PRO A 71 13.87 -16.00 10.03
N TYR A 72 14.22 -17.02 9.23
CA TYR A 72 15.50 -17.14 8.58
C TYR A 72 15.49 -16.47 7.22
N VAL A 73 16.12 -15.31 7.18
CA VAL A 73 16.32 -14.55 5.95
C VAL A 73 17.82 -14.59 5.65
N SER A 74 18.19 -15.22 4.54
CA SER A 74 19.58 -15.36 4.12
C SER A 74 19.77 -14.80 2.72
N ARG A 75 20.58 -13.75 2.63
CA ARG A 75 20.90 -13.10 1.35
C ARG A 75 21.69 -14.05 0.45
N ARG A 76 21.28 -14.13 -0.81
CA ARG A 76 22.02 -14.80 -1.88
C ARG A 76 22.16 -13.91 -3.12
N THR A 77 23.08 -14.25 -4.00
CA THR A 77 23.13 -13.63 -5.32
C THR A 77 21.87 -14.00 -6.10
N THR A 78 21.18 -13.01 -6.65
CA THR A 78 19.91 -13.20 -7.38
C THR A 78 19.96 -12.47 -8.71
N SER A 79 19.64 -13.21 -9.77
CA SER A 79 19.57 -12.70 -11.14
C SER A 79 18.19 -12.13 -11.46
N LEU A 80 18.11 -11.21 -12.44
CA LEU A 80 16.81 -10.69 -12.92
C LEU A 80 15.93 -11.80 -13.51
N ARG A 81 16.55 -12.85 -14.09
CA ARG A 81 15.82 -13.98 -14.69
C ARG A 81 15.05 -14.81 -13.65
N GLU A 82 15.55 -14.88 -12.42
CA GLU A 82 14.82 -15.55 -11.33
C GLU A 82 13.54 -14.81 -10.98
N LEU A 83 13.54 -13.47 -11.03
CA LEU A 83 12.35 -12.65 -10.79
C LEU A 83 11.28 -12.88 -11.86
N THR A 84 11.68 -12.91 -13.13
CA THR A 84 10.74 -13.18 -14.22
C THR A 84 10.21 -14.62 -14.18
N THR A 85 11.07 -15.58 -13.85
CA THR A 85 10.66 -16.99 -13.68
C THR A 85 9.69 -17.18 -12.50
N LEU A 86 9.85 -16.39 -11.43
CA LEU A 86 8.92 -16.39 -10.30
C LEU A 86 7.54 -15.83 -10.67
N GLY A 87 7.44 -15.07 -11.77
CA GLY A 87 6.19 -14.50 -12.27
C GLY A 87 6.11 -12.98 -12.13
N ILE A 88 7.22 -12.28 -11.88
CA ILE A 88 7.24 -10.82 -11.96
C ILE A 88 7.20 -10.42 -13.43
N LYS A 89 6.15 -9.71 -13.83
CA LYS A 89 5.83 -9.46 -15.25
C LYS A 89 6.87 -8.63 -15.98
N ASN A 90 7.42 -7.59 -15.33
CA ASN A 90 8.42 -6.69 -15.90
C ASN A 90 9.54 -6.40 -14.89
N ALA A 91 10.38 -7.40 -14.62
CA ALA A 91 11.43 -7.31 -13.61
C ALA A 91 12.49 -6.24 -13.91
N GLU A 92 12.70 -5.91 -15.17
CA GLU A 92 13.61 -4.87 -15.67
C GLU A 92 13.13 -3.45 -15.39
N ASN A 93 11.81 -3.26 -15.22
CA ASN A 93 11.21 -1.97 -14.91
C ASN A 93 11.07 -1.74 -13.39
N LEU A 94 11.44 -2.72 -12.57
CA LEU A 94 11.50 -2.55 -11.13
C LEU A 94 12.52 -1.45 -10.79
N ALA A 95 12.20 -0.65 -9.78
CA ALA A 95 13.01 0.49 -9.36
C ALA A 95 13.10 1.68 -10.33
N ILE A 96 12.36 1.67 -11.45
CA ILE A 96 12.11 2.88 -12.26
C ILE A 96 10.80 3.56 -11.79
N PRO A 97 10.84 4.80 -11.28
CA PRO A 97 9.64 5.47 -10.78
C PRO A 97 8.58 5.61 -11.88
N SER A 98 7.32 5.36 -11.52
CA SER A 98 6.21 5.42 -12.46
C SER A 98 5.59 6.81 -12.52
N VAL A 99 5.45 7.33 -13.74
CA VAL A 99 4.73 8.58 -14.04
C VAL A 99 3.25 8.35 -14.41
N ARG A 100 2.68 7.16 -14.14
CA ARG A 100 1.30 6.81 -14.58
C ARG A 100 0.26 7.76 -13.98
N ASN A 101 0.32 8.02 -12.68
CA ASN A 101 -0.65 8.86 -11.99
C ASN A 101 -0.50 10.32 -12.40
N ASP A 102 0.74 10.80 -12.52
CA ASP A 102 1.07 12.14 -12.98
C ASP A 102 0.54 12.37 -14.41
N ALA A 103 0.81 11.42 -15.30
CA ALA A 103 0.32 11.48 -16.67
C ALA A 103 -1.21 11.42 -16.74
N ALA A 104 -1.85 10.51 -16.02
CA ALA A 104 -3.31 10.39 -16.00
C ALA A 104 -3.98 11.68 -15.49
N PHE A 105 -3.43 12.29 -14.42
CA PHE A 105 -3.88 13.57 -13.91
C PHE A 105 -3.71 14.68 -14.94
N LEU A 106 -2.50 14.85 -15.50
CA LEU A 106 -2.21 15.91 -16.47
C LEU A 106 -3.04 15.76 -17.75
N PHE A 107 -3.17 14.55 -18.31
CA PHE A 107 -4.02 14.30 -19.47
C PHE A 107 -5.48 14.60 -19.17
N THR A 108 -5.97 14.24 -17.99
CA THR A 108 -7.37 14.54 -17.60
C THR A 108 -7.59 16.02 -17.44
N VAL A 109 -6.70 16.73 -16.73
CA VAL A 109 -6.80 18.19 -16.53
C VAL A 109 -6.72 18.92 -17.86
N VAL A 110 -5.71 18.64 -18.69
CA VAL A 110 -5.53 19.30 -19.99
C VAL A 110 -6.66 18.93 -20.95
N GLY A 111 -7.05 17.66 -21.00
CA GLY A 111 -8.12 17.19 -21.87
C GLY A 111 -9.49 17.78 -21.51
N THR A 112 -9.86 17.77 -20.22
CA THR A 112 -11.14 18.32 -19.76
C THR A 112 -11.19 19.84 -19.88
N THR A 113 -10.13 20.55 -19.49
CA THR A 113 -10.07 22.01 -19.64
C THR A 113 -10.06 22.42 -21.11
N GLY A 114 -9.33 21.71 -21.97
CA GLY A 114 -9.34 21.94 -23.42
C GLY A 114 -10.72 21.71 -24.03
N PHE A 115 -11.36 20.57 -23.71
CA PHE A 115 -12.70 20.26 -24.21
C PHE A 115 -13.75 21.28 -23.73
N LEU A 116 -13.74 21.63 -22.44
CA LEU A 116 -14.64 22.64 -21.88
C LEU A 116 -14.37 24.03 -22.44
N ALA A 117 -13.11 24.39 -22.73
CA ALA A 117 -12.76 25.65 -23.37
C ALA A 117 -13.32 25.73 -24.79
N VAL A 118 -13.29 24.64 -25.56
CA VAL A 118 -13.89 24.59 -26.91
C VAL A 118 -15.42 24.76 -26.84
N LEU A 119 -16.07 24.09 -25.89
CA LEU A 119 -17.52 24.24 -25.69
C LEU A 119 -17.89 25.65 -25.21
N ALA A 120 -17.13 26.20 -24.27
CA ALA A 120 -17.32 27.55 -23.77
C ALA A 120 -17.13 28.61 -24.86
N GLY A 121 -16.33 28.33 -25.89
CA GLY A 121 -16.16 29.21 -27.04
C GLY A 121 -17.43 29.40 -27.87
N GLN A 122 -18.44 28.54 -27.69
CA GLN A 122 -19.75 28.67 -28.36
C GLN A 122 -20.72 29.56 -27.58
N LEU A 123 -20.32 30.11 -26.42
CA LEU A 123 -21.18 30.98 -25.64
C LEU A 123 -21.40 32.33 -26.35
N PRO A 124 -22.61 32.90 -26.27
CA PRO A 124 -22.92 34.16 -26.95
C PRO A 124 -22.24 35.36 -26.29
N GLY A 125 -21.87 36.33 -27.13
CA GLY A 125 -21.24 37.58 -26.71
C GLY A 125 -19.82 37.37 -26.17
N ASP A 126 -19.38 38.30 -25.32
CA ASP A 126 -18.02 38.33 -24.80
C ASP A 126 -17.65 37.10 -23.95
N TRP A 127 -18.65 36.37 -23.45
CA TRP A 127 -18.45 35.13 -22.70
C TRP A 127 -17.77 34.04 -23.52
N GLY A 128 -18.05 33.95 -24.82
CA GLY A 128 -17.35 33.03 -25.73
C GLY A 128 -15.87 33.35 -25.92
N PHE A 129 -15.46 34.59 -25.63
CA PHE A 129 -14.05 34.99 -25.64
C PHE A 129 -13.39 34.74 -24.28
N PHE A 130 -13.96 35.22 -23.18
CA PHE A 130 -13.29 35.19 -21.86
C PHE A 130 -13.28 33.82 -21.19
N VAL A 131 -14.36 33.04 -21.30
CA VAL A 131 -14.51 31.77 -20.56
C VAL A 131 -13.50 30.71 -21.01
N PRO A 132 -13.23 30.51 -22.32
CA PRO A 132 -12.19 29.59 -22.76
C PRO A 132 -10.79 29.89 -22.21
N TYR A 133 -10.39 31.18 -22.12
CA TYR A 133 -9.09 31.55 -21.56
C TYR A 133 -9.02 31.29 -20.05
N LEU A 134 -10.09 31.56 -19.31
CA LEU A 134 -10.15 31.24 -17.88
C LEU A 134 -10.04 29.73 -17.66
N ILE A 135 -10.76 28.91 -18.43
CA ILE A 135 -10.69 27.45 -18.33
C ILE A 135 -9.29 26.95 -18.74
N GLY A 136 -8.73 27.45 -19.85
CA GLY A 136 -7.40 27.08 -20.30
C GLY A 136 -6.29 27.45 -19.32
N SER A 137 -6.46 28.55 -18.57
CA SER A 137 -5.50 28.99 -17.55
C SER A 137 -5.34 28.00 -16.40
N ILE A 138 -6.32 27.12 -16.14
CA ILE A 138 -6.24 26.07 -15.13
C ILE A 138 -5.05 25.13 -15.40
N SER A 139 -4.81 24.77 -16.67
CA SER A 139 -3.65 23.94 -17.03
C SER A 139 -2.32 24.64 -16.76
N LEU A 140 -2.25 25.96 -16.96
CA LEU A 140 -1.07 26.76 -16.63
C LEU A 140 -0.86 26.88 -15.12
N ILE A 141 -1.94 27.02 -14.35
CA ILE A 141 -1.88 27.04 -12.88
C ILE A 141 -1.37 25.71 -12.35
N VAL A 142 -1.85 24.58 -12.88
CA VAL A 142 -1.38 23.25 -12.50
C VAL A 142 0.12 23.09 -12.78
N LEU A 143 0.59 23.55 -13.94
CA LEU A 143 2.02 23.57 -14.26
C LEU A 143 2.82 24.46 -13.30
N ALA A 144 2.30 25.65 -12.98
CA ALA A 144 2.93 26.58 -12.03
C ALA A 144 3.03 25.96 -10.63
N VAL A 145 1.96 25.35 -10.12
CA VAL A 145 1.94 24.64 -8.82
C VAL A 145 2.93 23.48 -8.82
N GLY A 146 2.97 22.68 -9.89
CA GLY A 146 3.96 21.60 -10.02
C GLY A 146 5.40 22.09 -9.95
N SER A 147 5.66 23.33 -10.39
CA SER A 147 6.99 23.93 -10.39
C SER A 147 7.37 24.54 -9.02
N VAL A 148 6.44 25.24 -8.36
CA VAL A 148 6.73 25.97 -7.11
C VAL A 148 6.46 25.16 -5.84
N ALA A 149 5.53 24.20 -5.91
CA ALA A 149 5.05 23.44 -4.76
C ALA A 149 4.74 21.99 -5.18
N PRO A 150 5.76 21.19 -5.53
CA PRO A 150 5.59 19.82 -6.01
C PRO A 150 4.81 18.92 -5.04
N GLY A 151 4.91 19.15 -3.72
CA GLY A 151 4.13 18.42 -2.72
C GLY A 151 2.61 18.65 -2.80
N LEU A 152 2.16 19.86 -3.17
CA LEU A 152 0.74 20.15 -3.38
C LEU A 152 0.21 19.45 -4.62
N LEU A 153 1.00 19.41 -5.70
CA LEU A 153 0.66 18.67 -6.90
C LEU A 153 0.54 17.17 -6.60
N GLN A 154 1.47 16.61 -5.82
CA GLN A 154 1.42 15.21 -5.40
C GLN A 154 0.17 14.90 -4.56
N ALA A 155 -0.23 15.78 -3.65
CA ALA A 155 -1.47 15.64 -2.89
C ALA A 155 -2.72 15.67 -3.79
N ALA A 156 -2.75 16.57 -4.79
CA ALA A 156 -3.83 16.64 -5.77
C ALA A 156 -3.90 15.38 -6.66
N ILE A 157 -2.75 14.86 -7.10
CA ILE A 157 -2.65 13.61 -7.86
C ILE A 157 -3.12 12.41 -7.02
N GLY A 158 -2.76 12.39 -5.73
CA GLY A 158 -3.26 11.40 -4.78
C GLY A 158 -4.78 11.44 -4.67
N ALA A 159 -5.34 12.64 -4.42
CA ALA A 159 -6.79 12.87 -4.34
C ALA A 159 -7.52 12.50 -5.64
N PHE A 160 -6.92 12.79 -6.80
CA PHE A 160 -7.47 12.38 -8.10
C PHE A 160 -7.43 10.86 -8.27
N SER A 161 -6.35 10.20 -7.86
CA SER A 161 -6.19 8.76 -8.00
C SER A 161 -7.23 7.97 -7.18
N THR A 162 -7.80 8.56 -6.12
CA THR A 162 -8.77 7.87 -5.24
C THR A 162 -10.08 7.49 -5.92
N VAL A 163 -10.45 8.18 -7.01
CA VAL A 163 -11.70 7.91 -7.72
C VAL A 163 -11.61 6.68 -8.65
N PHE A 164 -10.41 6.13 -8.84
CA PHE A 164 -10.20 4.93 -9.64
C PHE A 164 -10.20 3.67 -8.76
N PRO A 165 -11.16 2.74 -8.94
CA PRO A 165 -11.20 1.50 -8.16
C PRO A 165 -9.92 0.65 -8.26
N ASP A 166 -9.29 0.63 -9.45
CA ASP A 166 -7.99 -0.02 -9.70
C ASP A 166 -6.90 0.49 -8.74
N TYR A 167 -6.91 1.79 -8.41
CA TYR A 167 -5.92 2.38 -7.53
C TYR A 167 -6.08 1.95 -6.06
N GLN A 168 -7.32 1.82 -5.58
CA GLN A 168 -7.61 1.36 -4.22
C GLN A 168 -7.22 -0.11 -4.02
N GLU A 169 -7.58 -0.98 -4.96
CA GLU A 169 -7.20 -2.39 -4.93
C GLU A 169 -5.67 -2.53 -4.92
N ARG A 170 -5.00 -1.69 -5.71
CA ARG A 170 -3.55 -1.66 -5.83
C ARG A 170 -2.86 -1.23 -4.55
N ILE A 171 -3.35 -0.19 -3.87
CA ILE A 171 -2.87 0.23 -2.54
C ILE A 171 -3.12 -0.89 -1.52
N ALA A 172 -4.33 -1.46 -1.47
CA ALA A 172 -4.64 -2.55 -0.55
C ALA A 172 -3.71 -3.76 -0.75
N ARG A 173 -3.43 -4.13 -2.01
CA ARG A 173 -2.47 -5.20 -2.37
C ARG A 173 -1.06 -4.89 -1.88
N HIS A 174 -0.62 -3.64 -2.09
CA HIS A 174 0.69 -3.15 -1.72
C HIS A 174 0.89 -3.16 -0.19
N GLU A 175 0.00 -2.53 0.57
CA GLU A 175 0.09 -2.44 2.03
C GLU A 175 -0.13 -3.80 2.71
N ALA A 176 -1.05 -4.63 2.19
CA ALA A 176 -1.23 -5.99 2.70
C ALA A 176 0.03 -6.84 2.51
N ALA A 177 0.84 -6.58 1.49
CA ALA A 177 2.09 -7.28 1.29
C ALA A 177 3.13 -6.94 2.35
N HIS A 178 3.31 -5.65 2.67
CA HIS A 178 4.16 -5.23 3.78
C HIS A 178 3.74 -5.87 5.10
N PHE A 179 2.44 -5.83 5.39
CA PHE A 179 1.88 -6.42 6.61
C PHE A 179 2.16 -7.92 6.67
N LEU A 180 1.78 -8.68 5.63
CA LEU A 180 1.93 -10.14 5.62
C LEU A 180 3.40 -10.55 5.71
N VAL A 181 4.28 -9.94 4.93
CA VAL A 181 5.71 -10.29 4.93
C VAL A 181 6.36 -9.97 6.27
N ALA A 182 6.03 -8.83 6.89
CA ALA A 182 6.49 -8.52 8.23
C ALA A 182 6.01 -9.54 9.27
N TYR A 183 4.73 -9.92 9.21
CA TYR A 183 4.13 -10.91 10.10
C TYR A 183 4.80 -12.29 9.98
N LEU A 184 5.05 -12.76 8.75
CA LEU A 184 5.74 -14.03 8.50
C LEU A 184 7.19 -14.03 9.00
N ILE A 185 7.88 -12.89 8.93
CA ILE A 185 9.26 -12.71 9.39
C ILE A 185 9.33 -12.50 10.92
N GLY A 186 8.19 -12.24 11.58
CA GLY A 186 8.11 -12.01 13.02
C GLY A 186 8.53 -10.59 13.41
N LEU A 187 8.12 -9.59 12.62
CA LEU A 187 8.27 -8.18 12.92
C LEU A 187 6.92 -7.61 13.38
N PRO A 188 6.80 -7.08 14.62
CA PRO A 188 5.53 -6.59 15.15
C PRO A 188 4.96 -5.42 14.34
N ILE A 189 3.64 -5.38 14.20
CA ILE A 189 2.90 -4.37 13.45
C ILE A 189 2.05 -3.57 14.43
N LEU A 190 2.28 -2.26 14.50
CA LEU A 190 1.61 -1.38 15.47
C LEU A 190 0.38 -0.68 14.87
N GLY A 191 0.30 -0.65 13.55
CA GLY A 191 -0.77 -0.01 12.83
C GLY A 191 -0.56 -0.10 11.32
N TYR A 192 -1.62 0.18 10.58
CA TYR A 192 -1.54 0.37 9.15
C TYR A 192 -2.50 1.47 8.74
N SER A 193 -2.23 2.07 7.59
CA SER A 193 -3.09 3.06 6.97
C SER A 193 -3.16 2.78 5.48
N LEU A 194 -4.38 2.70 4.96
CA LEU A 194 -4.66 2.73 3.53
C LEU A 194 -5.04 4.15 3.04
N ASP A 195 -4.97 5.15 3.93
CA ASP A 195 -5.34 6.51 3.56
C ASP A 195 -4.33 7.07 2.57
N ILE A 196 -4.83 7.58 1.44
CA ILE A 196 -4.00 8.06 0.33
C ILE A 196 -3.18 9.30 0.73
N GLY A 197 -1.88 9.27 0.45
CA GLY A 197 -0.90 10.25 0.91
C GLY A 197 -0.40 10.01 2.34
N LYS A 198 -0.91 8.98 3.02
CA LYS A 198 -0.48 8.48 4.34
C LYS A 198 -0.41 6.95 4.34
N GLU A 199 -0.29 6.33 3.17
CA GLU A 199 -0.17 4.89 3.03
C GLU A 199 1.12 4.45 3.71
N HIS A 200 0.96 3.65 4.76
CA HIS A 200 2.08 3.12 5.53
C HIS A 200 1.60 2.01 6.44
N VAL A 201 2.21 0.83 6.35
CA VAL A 201 2.25 -0.09 7.49
C VAL A 201 3.27 0.46 8.49
N ASN A 202 2.81 0.87 9.67
CA ASN A 202 3.67 1.28 10.77
C ASN A 202 4.39 0.05 11.34
N LEU A 203 5.48 -0.30 10.67
CA LEU A 203 6.40 -1.35 11.04
C LEU A 203 7.41 -0.79 12.04
N ILE A 204 7.22 -1.17 13.31
CA ILE A 204 8.17 -1.04 14.44
C ILE A 204 8.91 0.29 14.58
N ASP A 205 8.50 1.04 15.59
CA ASP A 205 9.21 2.20 16.14
C ASP A 205 10.49 1.79 16.90
N GLU A 206 10.64 0.60 17.50
CA GLU A 206 11.85 0.21 18.27
C GLU A 206 13.11 -0.12 17.44
N GLN A 207 13.01 -0.82 16.30
CA GLN A 207 14.16 -1.04 15.41
C GLN A 207 14.50 0.24 14.62
N LEU A 208 13.48 1.03 14.24
CA LEU A 208 13.68 2.38 13.70
C LEU A 208 14.25 3.34 14.75
N GLN A 209 13.86 3.25 16.02
CA GLN A 209 14.42 4.00 17.14
C GLN A 209 15.84 3.54 17.39
N LYS A 210 16.14 2.23 17.44
CA LYS A 210 17.52 1.73 17.47
C LYS A 210 18.33 2.26 16.28
N LEU A 211 17.76 2.33 15.09
CA LEU A 211 18.39 2.95 13.91
C LEU A 211 18.61 4.47 14.04
N ILE A 212 17.72 5.16 14.74
CA ILE A 212 17.82 6.59 15.07
C ILE A 212 18.86 6.83 16.17
N TYR A 213 18.96 5.94 17.16
CA TYR A 213 19.80 6.09 18.36
C TYR A 213 21.20 5.46 18.23
N SER A 214 21.35 4.27 17.63
CA SER A 214 22.62 3.56 17.47
C SER A 214 23.37 3.96 16.20
N GLY A 215 22.64 4.41 15.17
CA GLY A 215 23.19 4.76 13.85
C GLY A 215 23.84 3.60 13.09
N GLN A 216 23.74 2.35 13.56
CA GLN A 216 24.38 1.18 12.96
C GLN A 216 23.39 0.02 12.87
N LEU A 217 23.27 -0.55 11.67
CA LEU A 217 22.43 -1.70 11.36
C LEU A 217 23.31 -2.91 11.01
N ASP A 218 23.02 -4.08 11.59
CA ASP A 218 23.68 -5.34 11.22
C ASP A 218 23.17 -5.85 9.85
N GLY A 219 23.99 -6.65 9.17
CA GLY A 219 23.63 -7.24 7.87
C GLY A 219 22.37 -8.11 7.92
N LYS A 220 22.14 -8.84 9.02
CA LYS A 220 20.93 -9.66 9.19
C LYS A 220 19.68 -8.81 9.40
N GLU A 221 19.80 -7.70 10.12
CA GLU A 221 18.71 -6.75 10.29
C GLU A 221 18.39 -6.04 8.98
N LEU A 222 19.41 -5.69 8.19
CA LEU A 222 19.23 -5.17 6.84
C LEU A 222 18.43 -6.12 5.97
N ASP A 223 18.76 -7.40 5.99
CA ASP A 223 18.10 -8.40 5.16
C ASP A 223 16.61 -8.51 5.48
N ARG A 224 16.25 -8.54 6.78
CA ARG A 224 14.84 -8.59 7.21
C ARG A 224 14.08 -7.33 6.80
N LEU A 225 14.66 -6.15 7.07
CA LEU A 225 14.03 -4.87 6.73
C LEU A 225 13.93 -4.66 5.22
N ALA A 226 14.93 -5.07 4.44
CA ALA A 226 14.91 -4.96 2.99
C ALA A 226 13.81 -5.82 2.37
N VAL A 227 13.63 -7.05 2.85
CA VAL A 227 12.53 -7.93 2.40
C VAL A 227 11.18 -7.30 2.66
N VAL A 228 10.96 -6.74 3.86
CA VAL A 228 9.69 -6.07 4.18
C VAL A 228 9.51 -4.80 3.35
N SER A 229 10.53 -3.96 3.19
CA SER A 229 10.44 -2.76 2.35
C SER A 229 10.14 -3.08 0.89
N MET A 230 10.59 -4.23 0.37
CA MET A 230 10.34 -4.62 -1.02
C MET A 230 9.02 -5.39 -1.22
N ALA A 231 8.25 -5.65 -0.15
CA ALA A 231 7.05 -6.47 -0.22
C ALA A 231 5.93 -5.84 -1.06
N GLY A 232 5.68 -4.54 -0.91
CA GLY A 232 4.68 -3.80 -1.70
C GLY A 232 5.00 -3.84 -3.21
N LEU A 233 6.23 -3.47 -3.58
CA LEU A 233 6.72 -3.60 -4.95
C LEU A 233 6.67 -5.04 -5.48
N ALA A 234 6.98 -6.05 -4.66
CA ALA A 234 6.90 -7.46 -5.06
C ALA A 234 5.46 -7.88 -5.37
N ALA A 235 4.49 -7.50 -4.53
CA ALA A 235 3.08 -7.79 -4.75
C ALA A 235 2.53 -7.12 -6.01
N GLU A 236 2.90 -5.86 -6.24
CA GLU A 236 2.52 -5.17 -7.47
C GLU A 236 3.15 -5.81 -8.72
N GLY A 237 4.42 -6.21 -8.64
CA GLY A 237 5.13 -6.82 -9.77
C GLY A 237 4.62 -8.21 -10.15
N LEU A 238 4.00 -8.94 -9.21
CA LEU A 238 3.34 -10.22 -9.46
C LEU A 238 1.99 -10.05 -10.20
N GLU A 239 1.24 -8.99 -9.90
CA GLU A 239 -0.11 -8.80 -10.43
C GLU A 239 -0.17 -7.87 -11.65
N TYR A 240 0.56 -6.77 -11.63
CA TYR A 240 0.47 -5.70 -12.62
C TYR A 240 1.69 -5.66 -13.53
N ASP A 241 1.47 -5.20 -14.77
CA ASP A 241 2.58 -5.03 -15.72
C ASP A 241 3.51 -3.89 -15.28
N LYS A 242 2.96 -2.84 -14.65
CA LYS A 242 3.76 -1.70 -14.18
C LYS A 242 3.57 -1.50 -12.68
N VAL A 243 4.68 -1.38 -11.97
CA VAL A 243 4.76 -0.99 -10.56
C VAL A 243 4.61 0.53 -10.44
N VAL A 244 3.83 1.03 -9.47
CA VAL A 244 3.56 2.49 -9.29
C VAL A 244 3.90 2.96 -7.88
N GLY A 245 3.74 2.12 -6.84
CA GLY A 245 3.92 2.51 -5.43
C GLY A 245 5.35 2.47 -4.89
N GLN A 246 6.35 2.19 -5.71
CA GLN A 246 7.68 1.76 -5.25
C GLN A 246 8.63 2.85 -4.71
N SER A 247 8.34 4.13 -4.93
CA SER A 247 9.32 5.20 -4.66
C SER A 247 9.62 5.32 -3.17
N ALA A 248 8.59 5.35 -2.32
CA ALA A 248 8.73 5.45 -0.87
C ALA A 248 9.49 4.25 -0.28
N ASP A 249 9.20 3.05 -0.78
CA ASP A 249 9.86 1.81 -0.40
C ASP A 249 11.35 1.81 -0.70
N LEU A 250 11.73 2.24 -1.91
CA LEU A 250 13.12 2.31 -2.33
C LEU A 250 13.90 3.37 -1.55
N PHE A 251 13.27 4.52 -1.25
CA PHE A 251 13.88 5.51 -0.35
C PHE A 251 14.09 4.94 1.05
N THR A 252 13.13 4.18 1.57
CA THR A 252 13.22 3.53 2.88
C THR A 252 14.36 2.50 2.89
N LEU A 253 14.43 1.64 1.87
CA LEU A 253 15.53 0.69 1.69
C LEU A 253 16.89 1.42 1.62
N GLN A 254 17.00 2.49 0.84
CA GLN A 254 18.24 3.26 0.75
C GLN A 254 18.62 3.87 2.12
N ARG A 255 17.63 4.32 2.89
CA ARG A 255 17.81 4.84 4.25
C ARG A 255 18.39 3.76 5.19
N PHE A 256 18.02 2.49 5.01
CA PHE A 256 18.59 1.36 5.76
C PHE A 256 19.99 0.98 5.29
N ILE A 257 20.21 0.90 3.97
CA ILE A 257 21.52 0.66 3.37
C ILE A 257 22.54 1.67 3.89
N ASN A 258 22.20 2.96 3.90
CA ASN A 258 23.11 4.04 4.33
C ASN A 258 23.52 3.93 5.81
N ARG A 259 22.73 3.25 6.66
CA ARG A 259 23.02 3.02 8.08
C ARG A 259 23.69 1.67 8.37
N THR A 260 23.92 0.85 7.35
CA THR A 260 24.51 -0.48 7.52
C THR A 260 26.03 -0.40 7.57
N LYS A 261 26.65 -1.24 8.41
CA LYS A 261 28.10 -1.42 8.45
C LYS A 261 28.48 -2.91 8.31
N PRO A 262 29.48 -3.27 7.47
CA PRO A 262 30.21 -2.40 6.54
C PRO A 262 29.32 -1.87 5.40
N GLN A 263 29.77 -0.79 4.75
CA GLN A 263 29.04 -0.20 3.62
C GLN A 263 28.99 -1.18 2.44
N LEU A 264 27.82 -1.25 1.81
CA LEU A 264 27.59 -2.12 0.66
C LEU A 264 28.09 -1.46 -0.62
N SER A 265 28.78 -2.23 -1.47
CA SER A 265 29.09 -1.80 -2.84
C SER A 265 27.81 -1.61 -3.66
N LYS A 266 27.88 -0.87 -4.77
CA LYS A 266 26.73 -0.67 -5.67
C LYS A 266 26.13 -2.00 -6.15
N ASP A 267 26.98 -2.97 -6.48
CA ASP A 267 26.53 -4.29 -6.92
C ASP A 267 25.84 -5.06 -5.80
N GLN A 268 26.34 -4.94 -4.57
CA GLN A 268 25.71 -5.55 -3.40
C GLN A 268 24.34 -4.91 -3.08
N GLN A 269 24.22 -3.60 -3.26
CA GLN A 269 22.94 -2.88 -3.08
C GLN A 269 21.92 -3.34 -4.13
N GLN A 270 22.30 -3.40 -5.41
CA GLN A 270 21.42 -3.89 -6.47
C GLN A 270 21.03 -5.36 -6.24
N ASN A 271 21.98 -6.19 -5.80
CA ASN A 271 21.69 -7.58 -5.48
C ASN A 271 20.74 -7.70 -4.28
N LEU A 272 20.92 -6.89 -3.24
CA LEU A 272 20.02 -6.83 -2.09
C LEU A 272 18.59 -6.51 -2.53
N THR A 273 18.40 -5.50 -3.38
CA THR A 273 17.07 -5.16 -3.91
C THR A 273 16.47 -6.34 -4.67
N ARG A 274 17.20 -6.93 -5.63
CA ARG A 274 16.69 -8.07 -6.42
C ARG A 274 16.33 -9.27 -5.54
N TRP A 275 17.22 -9.63 -4.63
CA TRP A 275 17.00 -10.75 -3.72
C TRP A 275 15.82 -10.50 -2.76
N ALA A 276 15.70 -9.29 -2.21
CA ALA A 276 14.61 -8.93 -1.30
C ALA A 276 13.25 -9.01 -2.01
N VAL A 277 13.17 -8.53 -3.25
CA VAL A 277 11.97 -8.65 -4.09
C VAL A 277 11.65 -10.12 -4.37
N LEU A 278 12.64 -10.93 -4.76
CA LEU A 278 12.44 -12.35 -5.03
C LEU A 278 11.89 -13.08 -3.79
N PHE A 279 12.50 -12.81 -2.63
CA PHE A 279 12.13 -13.46 -1.39
C PHE A 279 10.72 -13.04 -0.96
N ALA A 280 10.42 -11.75 -0.97
CA ALA A 280 9.07 -11.25 -0.67
C ALA A 280 8.02 -11.81 -1.64
N ALA A 281 8.30 -11.80 -2.95
CA ALA A 281 7.40 -12.38 -3.96
C ALA A 281 7.17 -13.89 -3.73
N SER A 282 8.21 -14.63 -3.35
CA SER A 282 8.08 -16.05 -3.01
C SER A 282 7.17 -16.26 -1.80
N LEU A 283 7.34 -15.46 -0.73
CA LEU A 283 6.46 -15.50 0.44
C LEU A 283 5.00 -15.20 0.08
N LEU A 284 4.77 -14.18 -0.74
CA LEU A 284 3.43 -13.79 -1.19
C LEU A 284 2.78 -14.89 -2.02
N LYS A 285 3.51 -15.50 -2.97
CA LYS A 285 2.98 -16.62 -3.77
C LYS A 285 2.63 -17.82 -2.92
N ASN A 286 3.48 -18.17 -1.96
CA ASN A 286 3.26 -19.32 -1.08
C ASN A 286 2.12 -19.08 -0.07
N ASN A 287 1.78 -17.82 0.20
CA ASN A 287 0.74 -17.41 1.14
C ASN A 287 -0.37 -16.61 0.43
N LYS A 288 -0.68 -16.94 -0.83
CA LYS A 288 -1.62 -16.17 -1.67
C LYS A 288 -2.99 -16.02 -1.00
N ALA A 289 -3.55 -17.10 -0.45
CA ALA A 289 -4.84 -17.06 0.23
C ALA A 289 -4.84 -16.11 1.45
N ALA A 290 -3.75 -16.10 2.23
CA ALA A 290 -3.59 -15.20 3.36
C ALA A 290 -3.42 -13.74 2.91
N HIS A 291 -2.71 -13.50 1.82
CA HIS A 291 -2.56 -12.16 1.24
C HIS A 291 -3.90 -11.61 0.76
N GLU A 292 -4.70 -12.41 0.04
CA GLU A 292 -6.04 -12.01 -0.43
C GLU A 292 -7.03 -11.80 0.73
N ALA A 293 -7.02 -12.67 1.75
CA ALA A 293 -7.84 -12.50 2.94
C ALA A 293 -7.48 -11.22 3.70
N LEU A 294 -6.18 -10.94 3.83
CA LEU A 294 -5.68 -9.72 4.45
C LEU A 294 -6.05 -8.47 3.65
N MET A 295 -5.89 -8.49 2.33
CA MET A 295 -6.34 -7.40 1.46
C MET A 295 -7.82 -7.09 1.65
N SER A 296 -8.67 -8.13 1.73
CA SER A 296 -10.10 -7.97 1.98
C SER A 296 -10.39 -7.34 3.34
N ALA A 297 -9.72 -7.82 4.40
CA ALA A 297 -9.86 -7.27 5.75
C ALA A 297 -9.40 -5.80 5.83
N MET A 298 -8.26 -5.47 5.22
CA MET A 298 -7.73 -4.10 5.20
C MET A 298 -8.63 -3.16 4.39
N SER A 299 -9.18 -3.63 3.26
CA SER A 299 -10.13 -2.85 2.45
C SER A 299 -11.42 -2.52 3.21
N GLN A 300 -11.80 -3.38 4.16
CA GLN A 300 -12.92 -3.16 5.09
C GLN A 300 -12.53 -2.34 6.33
N LYS A 301 -11.29 -1.84 6.40
CA LYS A 301 -10.72 -1.08 7.53
C LYS A 301 -10.76 -1.84 8.86
N ALA A 302 -10.51 -3.15 8.82
CA ALA A 302 -10.41 -3.99 10.02
C ALA A 302 -9.31 -3.49 10.97
N SER A 303 -9.39 -3.80 12.27
CA SER A 303 -8.27 -3.50 13.18
C SER A 303 -7.04 -4.35 12.84
N VAL A 304 -5.86 -3.99 13.37
CA VAL A 304 -4.64 -4.82 13.24
C VAL A 304 -4.91 -6.25 13.71
N LEU A 305 -5.65 -6.42 14.81
CA LEU A 305 -6.05 -7.74 15.30
C LEU A 305 -6.92 -8.49 14.27
N GLY A 306 -7.94 -7.83 13.69
CA GLY A 306 -8.79 -8.44 12.67
C GLY A 306 -8.00 -8.83 11.40
N CYS A 307 -6.97 -8.07 11.06
CA CYS A 307 -6.02 -8.43 9.99
C CYS A 307 -5.21 -9.68 10.34
N ILE A 308 -4.70 -9.80 11.58
CA ILE A 308 -3.98 -10.99 12.05
C ILE A 308 -4.89 -12.22 12.04
N GLU A 309 -6.13 -12.07 12.52
CA GLU A 309 -7.14 -13.13 12.45
C GLU A 309 -7.41 -13.57 11.01
N ALA A 310 -7.52 -12.64 10.07
CA ALA A 310 -7.70 -12.95 8.64
C ALA A 310 -6.52 -13.75 8.07
N ILE A 311 -5.28 -13.41 8.46
CA ILE A 311 -4.07 -14.14 8.05
C ILE A 311 -4.09 -15.57 8.61
N GLU A 312 -4.39 -15.77 9.89
CA GLU A 312 -4.35 -17.11 10.51
C GLU A 312 -5.53 -17.99 10.10
N ASN A 313 -6.70 -17.42 9.81
CA ASN A 313 -7.87 -18.16 9.35
C ASN A 313 -7.88 -18.44 7.83
N ALA A 314 -6.99 -17.82 7.06
CA ALA A 314 -6.89 -18.09 5.63
C ALA A 314 -6.49 -19.56 5.40
N SER A 315 -7.21 -20.22 4.48
CA SER A 315 -6.99 -21.62 4.09
C SER A 315 -6.48 -21.71 2.66
#